data_AF-A0A9W4SQP8-F1
#
_entry.id   AF-A0A9W4SQP8-F1
#
_cell.length_a   1.000
_cell.length_b   1.000
_cell.length_c   1.000
_cell.angle_alpha   90.00
_cell.angle_beta   90.00
_cell.angle_gamma   90.00
#
_symmetry.space_group_name_H-M   'P 1'
#
loop_
_entity.id
_entity.type
_entity.pdbx_description
1 polymer ?
#
loop_
_entity_poly.entity_id
_entity_poly.type
_entity_poly.pdbx_seq_one_letter_code
_entity_poly.pdbx_strand_id
1 'polypeptide(L)'
;MNRVSNTPVTRRRRKKVLKQAKGYFGSKHKLFKTAKEQVMRSLSYAYADKYGIRYSQFIRLLTLAQVKINRKQLSEMAIHQPQHFDILVNKVQNP
;
A
#
# COMPACT_ATOMS: atom_id res chain seq x y z
N MET A 1 -13.71 14.43 -38.05
CA MET A 1 -12.84 14.11 -36.89
C MET A 1 -13.37 12.83 -36.25
N ASN A 2 -12.55 11.78 -36.13
CA ASN A 2 -13.02 10.48 -35.62
C ASN A 2 -13.01 10.48 -34.08
N ARG A 3 -14.12 10.11 -33.44
CA ARG A 3 -14.22 10.05 -31.97
C ARG A 3 -13.61 8.75 -31.43
N VAL A 4 -12.53 8.83 -30.68
CA VAL A 4 -11.92 7.68 -29.98
C VAL A 4 -12.72 7.36 -28.70
N SER A 5 -12.98 6.08 -28.43
CA SER A 5 -13.75 5.64 -27.25
C SER A 5 -12.89 4.88 -26.22
N ASN A 6 -13.03 5.24 -24.94
CA ASN A 6 -12.23 4.67 -23.83
C ASN A 6 -12.90 3.50 -23.08
N THR A 7 -14.09 3.10 -23.52
CA THR A 7 -14.89 2.01 -22.92
C THR A 7 -14.14 0.68 -22.78
N PRO A 8 -13.40 0.17 -23.78
CA PRO A 8 -12.69 -1.10 -23.63
C PRO A 8 -11.55 -1.03 -22.59
N VAL A 9 -10.79 0.07 -22.58
CA VAL A 9 -9.68 0.29 -21.65
C VAL A 9 -10.17 0.38 -20.20
N THR A 10 -11.25 1.14 -19.98
CA THR A 10 -11.84 1.29 -18.65
C THR A 10 -12.40 -0.04 -18.12
N ARG A 11 -13.04 -0.86 -18.97
CA ARG A 11 -13.51 -2.20 -18.60
C ARG A 11 -12.34 -3.13 -18.21
N ARG A 12 -11.25 -3.15 -18.98
CA ARG A 12 -10.04 -3.94 -18.66
C ARG A 12 -9.46 -3.56 -17.29
N ARG A 13 -9.34 -2.25 -17.00
CA ARG A 13 -8.84 -1.76 -15.70
C ARG A 13 -9.72 -2.23 -14.54
N ARG A 14 -11.05 -2.13 -14.67
CA ARG A 14 -11.99 -2.58 -13.63
C ARG A 14 -11.90 -4.09 -13.38
N LYS A 15 -11.78 -4.89 -14.45
CA LYS A 15 -11.62 -6.35 -14.34
C LYS A 15 -10.35 -6.75 -13.57
N LYS A 16 -9.23 -6.02 -13.69
CA LYS A 16 -8.00 -6.29 -12.90
C LYS A 16 -8.25 -6.19 -11.40
N VAL A 17 -8.91 -5.12 -10.95
CA VAL A 17 -9.24 -4.90 -9.52
C VAL A 17 -10.23 -5.94 -9.02
N LEU A 18 -11.27 -6.26 -9.79
CA LEU A 18 -12.24 -7.30 -9.41
C LEU A 18 -11.62 -8.70 -9.37
N LYS A 19 -10.62 -8.98 -10.21
CA LYS A 19 -9.85 -10.23 -10.15
C LYS A 19 -9.06 -10.34 -8.84
N GLN A 20 -8.46 -9.24 -8.38
CA GLN A 20 -7.76 -9.18 -7.09
C GLN A 20 -8.73 -9.28 -5.89
N ALA A 21 -9.94 -8.75 -6.04
CA ALA A 21 -10.96 -8.73 -5.00
C ALA A 21 -11.79 -10.03 -4.89
N LYS A 22 -11.46 -11.08 -5.66
CA LYS A 22 -12.15 -12.37 -5.60
C LYS A 22 -12.05 -12.95 -4.19
N GLY A 23 -13.17 -13.47 -3.68
CA GLY A 23 -13.26 -14.06 -2.34
C GLY A 23 -13.67 -13.09 -1.23
N TYR A 24 -13.74 -11.78 -1.49
CA TYR A 24 -14.26 -10.83 -0.49
C TYR A 24 -15.77 -10.97 -0.30
N PHE A 25 -16.23 -10.89 0.95
CA PHE A 25 -17.63 -11.04 1.31
C PHE A 25 -18.55 -9.93 0.74
N GLY A 26 -19.80 -10.30 0.42
CA GLY A 26 -20.85 -9.38 -0.02
C GLY A 26 -20.56 -8.69 -1.36
N SER A 27 -20.79 -7.38 -1.44
CA SER A 27 -20.61 -6.61 -2.68
C SER A 27 -19.15 -6.28 -3.00
N LYS A 28 -18.21 -6.62 -2.11
CA LYS A 28 -16.78 -6.24 -2.19
C LYS A 28 -15.99 -6.98 -3.27
N HIS A 29 -16.60 -7.94 -3.97
CA HIS A 29 -16.05 -8.57 -5.19
C HIS A 29 -16.90 -8.30 -6.44
N LYS A 30 -18.06 -7.63 -6.29
CA LYS A 30 -19.02 -7.35 -7.38
C LYS A 30 -18.94 -5.91 -7.87
N LEU A 31 -18.94 -4.94 -6.96
CA LEU A 31 -18.94 -3.51 -7.29
C LEU A 31 -17.51 -2.97 -7.33
N PHE A 32 -17.15 -2.25 -8.41
CA PHE A 32 -15.78 -1.75 -8.58
C PHE A 32 -15.34 -0.78 -7.47
N LYS A 33 -16.22 0.13 -7.03
CA LYS A 33 -15.86 1.14 -6.01
C LYS A 33 -15.49 0.46 -4.68
N THR A 34 -16.39 -0.38 -4.17
CA THR A 34 -16.19 -1.10 -2.91
C THR A 34 -15.03 -2.11 -2.99
N ALA A 35 -14.89 -2.80 -4.12
CA ALA A 35 -13.76 -3.70 -4.36
C ALA A 35 -12.42 -2.96 -4.33
N LYS A 36 -12.35 -1.79 -4.98
CA LYS A 36 -11.12 -0.98 -5.00
C LYS A 36 -10.74 -0.52 -3.59
N GLU A 37 -11.69 -0.04 -2.81
CA GLU A 37 -11.45 0.38 -1.41
C GLU A 37 -10.98 -0.78 -0.55
N GLN A 38 -11.62 -1.95 -0.66
CA GLN A 38 -11.24 -3.13 0.10
C GLN A 38 -9.85 -3.64 -0.31
N VAL A 39 -9.54 -3.72 -1.60
CA VAL A 39 -8.20 -4.12 -2.09
C VAL A 39 -7.13 -3.16 -1.56
N MET A 40 -7.36 -1.84 -1.63
CA MET A 40 -6.41 -0.84 -1.09
C MET A 40 -6.18 -1.03 0.42
N ARG A 41 -7.24 -1.32 1.17
CA ARG A 41 -7.14 -1.58 2.62
C ARG A 41 -6.40 -2.87 2.93
N SER A 42 -6.69 -3.96 2.21
CA SER A 42 -6.01 -5.24 2.36
C SER A 42 -4.53 -5.18 1.99
N LEU A 43 -4.14 -4.41 0.96
CA LEU A 43 -2.73 -4.21 0.62
C LEU A 43 -1.98 -3.44 1.71
N SER A 44 -2.62 -2.43 2.31
CA SER A 44 -2.06 -1.70 3.46
C SER A 44 -1.86 -2.61 4.67
N TYR A 45 -2.83 -3.48 4.96
CA TYR A 45 -2.69 -4.47 6.04
C TYR A 45 -1.60 -5.50 5.72
N ALA A 46 -1.53 -6.06 4.51
CA ALA A 46 -0.47 -7.01 4.15
C ALA A 46 0.94 -6.40 4.27
N TYR A 47 1.10 -5.10 3.95
CA TYR A 47 2.36 -4.39 4.16
C TYR A 47 2.63 -4.17 5.65
N ALA A 48 1.61 -3.77 6.41
CA ALA A 48 1.72 -3.59 7.85
C ALA A 48 2.03 -4.92 8.56
N ASP A 49 1.47 -6.05 8.14
CA ASP A 49 1.70 -7.37 8.73
C ASP A 49 3.14 -7.84 8.49
N LYS A 50 3.74 -7.54 7.34
CA LYS A 50 5.14 -7.89 7.06
C LYS A 50 6.13 -7.23 8.03
N TYR A 51 5.82 -6.04 8.53
CA TYR A 51 6.72 -5.25 9.37
C TYR A 51 6.13 -4.93 10.76
N GLY A 52 4.92 -5.42 11.06
CA GLY A 52 4.15 -5.10 12.25
C GLY A 52 3.67 -3.64 12.41
N ILE A 53 3.85 -2.74 11.43
CA ILE A 53 3.57 -1.30 11.60
C ILE A 53 2.99 -0.64 10.36
N ARG A 54 1.97 0.20 10.56
CA ARG A 54 1.44 1.08 9.52
C ARG A 54 2.41 2.22 9.25
N TYR A 55 2.51 2.69 8.01
CA TYR A 55 3.39 3.81 7.65
C TYR A 55 3.18 5.07 8.52
N SER A 56 1.92 5.45 8.81
CA SER A 56 1.64 6.61 9.67
C SER A 56 2.12 6.40 11.11
N GLN A 57 2.03 5.18 11.63
CA GLN A 57 2.60 4.81 12.93
C GLN A 57 4.12 4.82 12.86
N PHE A 58 4.72 4.29 11.79
CA PHE A 58 6.17 4.29 11.59
C PHE A 58 6.75 5.71 11.54
N ILE A 59 6.14 6.63 10.78
CA ILE A 59 6.55 8.04 10.77
C ILE A 59 6.36 8.69 12.15
N ARG A 60 5.27 8.38 12.85
CA ARG A 60 5.08 8.86 14.22
C ARG A 60 6.19 8.38 15.15
N LEU A 61 6.55 7.10 15.08
CA LEU A 61 7.60 6.52 15.91
C LEU A 61 8.98 7.09 15.58
N LEU A 62 9.29 7.36 14.30
CA LEU A 62 10.52 8.07 13.91
C LEU A 62 10.61 9.48 14.51
N THR A 63 9.49 10.21 14.54
CA THR A 63 9.42 11.52 15.20
C THR A 63 9.65 11.41 16.71
N LEU A 64 9.07 10.39 17.36
CA LEU A 64 9.27 10.13 18.80
C LEU A 64 10.71 9.72 19.11
N ALA A 65 11.33 8.90 18.27
CA ALA A 65 12.74 8.49 18.37
C ALA A 65 13.74 9.57 17.91
N GLN A 66 13.24 10.78 17.57
CA GLN A 66 14.02 11.92 17.07
C GLN A 66 14.91 11.62 15.85
N VAL A 67 14.58 10.61 15.05
CA VAL A 67 15.32 10.27 13.84
C VAL A 67 14.84 11.15 12.69
N LYS A 68 15.59 12.23 12.41
CA LYS A 68 15.36 13.09 11.24
C LYS A 68 15.84 12.39 9.96
N ILE A 69 14.93 11.69 9.29
CA ILE A 69 15.15 11.11 7.95
C ILE A 69 14.19 11.75 6.95
N ASN A 70 14.70 12.01 5.74
CA ASN A 70 13.91 12.56 4.65
C ASN A 70 13.07 11.47 3.99
N ARG A 71 11.79 11.74 3.65
CA ARG A 71 10.84 10.73 3.13
C ARG A 71 11.32 10.08 1.82
N LYS A 72 12.02 10.85 0.98
CA LYS A 72 12.59 10.36 -0.28
C LYS A 72 13.69 9.32 -0.01
N GLN A 73 14.62 9.64 0.88
CA GLN A 73 15.70 8.72 1.28
C GLN A 73 15.16 7.48 1.98
N LEU A 74 14.11 7.61 2.80
CA LEU A 74 13.43 6.48 3.43
C LEU A 74 12.87 5.50 2.37
N SER A 75 12.19 6.04 1.37
CA SER A 75 11.60 5.23 0.30
C SER A 75 12.67 4.56 -0.57
N GLU A 76 13.77 5.25 -0.82
CA GLU A 76 14.91 4.73 -1.58
C GLU A 76 15.62 3.60 -0.84
N MET A 77 15.85 3.76 0.48
CA MET A 77 16.42 2.73 1.33
C MET A 77 15.53 1.48 1.41
N ALA A 78 14.21 1.65 1.51
CA ALA A 78 13.27 0.53 1.50
C ALA A 78 13.27 -0.29 0.19
N ILE A 79 13.60 0.33 -0.95
CA ILE A 79 13.59 -0.32 -2.27
C ILE A 79 14.94 -0.95 -2.60
N HIS A 80 16.05 -0.24 -2.34
CA HIS A 80 17.38 -0.66 -2.79
C HIS A 80 18.18 -1.38 -1.70
N GLN A 81 17.87 -1.14 -0.43
CA GLN A 81 18.68 -1.59 0.71
C GLN A 81 17.80 -2.10 1.86
N PRO A 82 17.13 -3.26 1.67
CA PRO A 82 16.19 -3.80 2.65
C PRO A 82 16.83 -4.02 4.03
N GLN A 83 18.11 -4.39 4.07
CA GLN A 83 18.86 -4.63 5.31
C GLN A 83 18.93 -3.39 6.22
N HIS A 84 19.19 -2.20 5.64
CA HIS A 84 19.25 -0.96 6.42
C HIS A 84 17.87 -0.50 6.89
N PHE A 85 16.83 -0.76 6.09
CA PHE A 85 15.46 -0.50 6.48
C PHE A 85 15.03 -1.38 7.66
N ASP A 86 15.41 -2.66 7.68
CA ASP A 86 15.09 -3.57 8.79
C ASP A 86 15.74 -3.14 10.11
N ILE A 87 17.00 -2.66 10.08
CA ILE A 87 17.68 -2.11 11.26
C ILE A 87 16.94 -0.88 11.79
N LEU A 88 16.49 0.00 10.89
CA LEU A 88 15.71 1.19 11.26
C LEU A 88 14.38 0.79 11.91
N VAL A 89 13.67 -0.18 11.33
CA VAL A 89 12.40 -0.68 11.87
C VAL A 89 12.57 -1.30 13.26
N ASN A 90 13.59 -2.15 13.44
CA ASN A 90 13.89 -2.78 14.73
C ASN A 90 14.26 -1.76 15.82
N LYS A 91 15.08 -0.76 15.48
CA LYS A 91 15.45 0.33 16.40
C LYS A 91 14.25 1.16 16.86
N VAL A 92 13.23 1.26 16.00
CA VAL A 92 12.04 2.06 16.27
C VAL A 92 10.97 1.25 17.02
N GLN A 93 10.97 -0.07 16.91
CA GLN A 93 10.08 -0.96 17.68
C GLN A 93 10.58 -1.29 19.08
N ASN A 94 11.90 -1.43 19.27
CA ASN A 94 12.50 -1.72 20.56
C ASN A 94 13.22 -0.46 21.08
N PRO A 95 12.61 0.31 22.01
CA PRO A 95 13.26 1.48 22.60
C PRO A 95 14.49 1.12 23.43
#